data_AF-A0AAW8EPD9-F1
#
_entry.id   AF-A0AAW8EPD9-F1
#
_cell.length_a   1.000
_cell.length_b   1.000
_cell.length_c   1.000
_cell.angle_alpha   90.00
_cell.angle_beta   90.00
_cell.angle_gamma   90.00
#
_symmetry.space_group_name_H-M   'P 1'
#
loop_
_entity.id
_entity.type
_entity.pdbx_description
1 polymer ?
#
loop_
_entity_poly.entity_id
_entity_poly.type
_entity_poly.pdbx_seq_one_letter_code
_entity_poly.pdbx_strand_id
1 'polypeptide(L)' 'MLTLDQREGRDRLGLWVGGPDANVPPLGLLWQPELAACAYDTISFAGAEKIGERWFYQVWYCEIGGPPRE' A
#
# COMPACT_ATOMS: atom_id res chain seq x y z
N MET A 1 -4.76 -6.09 -1.22
CA MET A 1 -3.57 -6.97 -1.08
C MET A 1 -2.32 -6.12 -1.24
N LEU A 2 -1.29 -6.33 -0.41
CA LEU A 2 -0.01 -5.63 -0.49
C LEU A 2 1.02 -6.50 -1.19
N THR A 3 1.74 -5.94 -2.16
CA THR A 3 2.81 -6.65 -2.86
C THR A 3 4.08 -5.79 -2.82
N LEU A 4 5.15 -6.36 -2.28
CA LEU A 4 6.50 -5.79 -2.35
C LEU A 4 7.16 -6.28 -3.64
N ASP A 5 7.77 -5.36 -4.39
CA ASP A 5 8.54 -5.67 -5.59
C ASP A 5 9.76 -4.73 -5.69
N GLN A 6 10.76 -5.11 -6.47
CA GLN A 6 11.90 -4.27 -6.78
C GLN A 6 11.82 -3.73 -8.21
N ARG A 7 11.92 -2.40 -8.37
CA ARG A 7 12.13 -1.76 -9.68
C ARG A 7 13.25 -0.75 -9.62
N GLU A 8 14.10 -0.78 -10.64
CA GLU A 8 15.25 0.14 -10.75
C GLU A 8 16.16 0.09 -9.51
N GLY A 9 16.27 -1.08 -8.86
CA GLY A 9 17.05 -1.28 -7.64
C GLY A 9 16.43 -0.67 -6.37
N ARG A 10 15.15 -0.31 -6.38
CA ARG A 10 14.44 0.26 -5.22
C ARG A 10 13.22 -0.57 -4.85
N ASP A 11 12.99 -0.70 -3.55
CA ASP A 11 11.78 -1.32 -3.01
C ASP A 11 10.57 -0.43 -3.24
N ARG A 12 9.49 -1.03 -3.71
CA ARG A 12 8.20 -0.39 -3.94
C ARG A 12 7.06 -1.22 -3.35
N LEU A 13 6.08 -0.53 -2.76
CA LEU A 13 4.86 -1.14 -2.25
C LEU A 13 3.68 -0.73 -3.15
N GLY A 14 2.98 -1.72 -3.71
CA GLY A 14 1.77 -1.50 -4.49
C GLY A 14 0.49 -1.74 -3.67
N LEU A 15 -0.48 -0.82 -3.78
CA LEU A 15 -1.81 -0.98 -3.19
C LEU A 15 -2.80 -1.48 -4.23
N TRP A 16 -3.47 -2.58 -3.90
CA TRP A 16 -4.48 -3.21 -4.74
C TRP A 16 -5.77 -3.41 -3.95
N VAL A 17 -6.91 -3.08 -4.57
CA VAL A 17 -8.22 -3.53 -4.08
C VAL A 17 -8.24 -5.05 -4.16
N GLY A 18 -8.38 -5.72 -3.03
CA GLY A 18 -8.54 -7.18 -2.98
C GLY A 18 -10.02 -7.54 -2.94
N GLY A 19 -10.50 -8.30 -3.92
CA GLY A 19 -11.85 -8.86 -3.96
C GLY A 19 -11.94 -9.92 -5.07
N PRO A 20 -12.83 -10.91 -4.96
CA PRO A 20 -12.92 -12.01 -5.94
C PRO A 20 -13.17 -11.53 -7.38
N ASP A 21 -13.76 -10.35 -7.56
CA ASP A 21 -14.05 -9.74 -8.87
C ASP A 21 -13.14 -8.52 -9.18
N ALA A 22 -12.06 -8.33 -8.43
CA ALA A 22 -11.23 -7.13 -8.53
C ALA A 22 -10.36 -7.14 -9.79
N ASN A 23 -10.88 -6.57 -10.89
CA ASN A 23 -10.12 -6.29 -12.10
C ASN A 23 -9.61 -4.84 -12.07
N VAL A 24 -8.78 -4.52 -11.06
CA VAL A 24 -8.44 -3.12 -10.73
C VAL A 24 -6.98 -2.81 -11.11
N PRO A 25 -6.71 -1.75 -11.89
CA PRO A 25 -5.34 -1.27 -12.10
C PRO A 25 -4.70 -0.86 -10.75
N PRO A 26 -3.36 -0.83 -10.65
CA PRO A 26 -2.69 -0.45 -9.41
C PRO A 26 -3.18 0.93 -8.96
N LEU A 27 -3.68 1.02 -7.71
CA LEU A 27 -4.28 2.26 -7.17
C LEU A 27 -3.21 3.32 -6.89
N GLY A 28 -1.98 2.89 -6.62
CA GLY A 28 -0.86 3.76 -6.32
C GLY A 28 0.45 2.98 -6.19
N LEU A 29 1.57 3.69 -6.21
CA LEU A 29 2.91 3.14 -5.93
C LEU A 29 3.63 3.98 -4.88
N LEU A 30 3.93 3.36 -3.74
CA LEU A 30 4.71 3.97 -2.67
C LEU A 30 6.19 3.60 -2.82
N TRP A 31 7.04 4.61 -2.95
CA TRP A 31 8.48 4.48 -3.11
C TRP A 31 9.20 4.59 -1.77
N GLN A 32 10.22 3.75 -1.59
CA GLN A 32 10.99 3.65 -0.34
C GLN A 32 10.06 3.54 0.87
N PRO A 33 9.16 2.54 0.88
CA PRO A 33 8.16 2.41 1.93
C PRO A 33 8.83 2.11 3.28
N GLU A 34 8.37 2.79 4.33
CA GLU A 34 8.78 2.55 5.71
C GLU A 34 7.57 2.18 6.57
N LEU A 35 7.76 1.33 7.57
CA LEU A 35 6.72 1.03 8.54
C LEU A 35 6.48 2.27 9.43
N ALA A 36 5.33 2.91 9.30
CA ALA A 36 4.98 4.09 10.07
C ALA A 36 4.37 3.72 11.43
N ALA A 37 3.49 2.72 11.45
CA ALA A 37 2.83 2.23 12.66
C ALA A 37 2.33 0.80 12.47
N CYS A 38 2.22 0.06 13.57
CA CYS A 38 1.57 -1.24 13.63
C CYS A 38 0.77 -1.32 14.93
N ALA A 39 -0.54 -1.50 14.84
CA ALA A 39 -1.43 -1.60 15.99
C ALA A 39 -2.60 -2.53 15.67
N TYR A 40 -2.88 -3.47 16.58
CA TYR A 40 -3.93 -4.48 16.42
C TYR A 40 -3.80 -5.23 15.08
N ASP A 41 -4.81 -5.11 14.23
CA ASP A 41 -4.93 -5.67 12.90
C ASP A 41 -4.71 -4.61 11.82
N THR A 42 -4.02 -3.51 12.13
CA THR A 42 -3.74 -2.43 11.19
C THR A 42 -2.23 -2.19 11.08
N ILE A 43 -1.74 -2.15 9.85
CA ILE A 43 -0.36 -1.77 9.52
C ILE A 43 -0.38 -0.52 8.64
N SER A 44 0.48 0.45 8.94
CA SER A 44 0.63 1.68 8.16
C SER A 44 2.02 1.81 7.57
N PHE A 45 2.09 2.27 6.33
CA PHE A 45 3.31 2.50 5.57
C PHE A 45 3.40 3.96 5.16
N ALA A 46 4.56 4.58 5.32
CA ALA A 46 4.83 5.92 4.81
C ALA A 46 5.85 5.88 3.68
N GLY A 47 5.76 6.83 2.74
CA GLY A 47 6.71 6.93 1.65
C GLY A 47 6.32 7.99 0.63
N ALA A 48 7.07 8.05 -0.47
CA ALA A 48 6.81 8.99 -1.54
C ALA A 48 5.94 8.35 -2.63
N GLU A 49 4.88 9.03 -3.05
CA GLU A 49 4.07 8.64 -4.20
C GLU A 49 4.13 9.73 -5.28
N LYS A 50 4.26 9.31 -6.54
CA LYS A 50 4.18 10.20 -7.70
C LYS A 50 2.76 10.19 -8.25
N ILE A 51 2.05 11.32 -8.18
CA ILE A 51 0.73 11.51 -8.78
C ILE A 51 0.85 12.54 -9.90
N GLY A 52 0.67 12.09 -11.14
CA GLY A 52 0.99 12.88 -12.34
C GLY A 52 2.49 13.21 -12.36
N GLU A 53 2.83 14.50 -12.38
CA GLU A 53 4.23 14.97 -12.34
C GLU A 53 4.70 15.47 -10.95
N ARG A 54 3.89 15.26 -9.91
CA ARG A 54 4.18 15.76 -8.56
C ARG A 54 4.48 14.61 -7.61
N TRP A 55 5.36 14.89 -6.66
CA TRP A 55 5.71 14.00 -5.58
C TRP A 55 5.00 14.41 -4.29
N PHE A 56 4.41 13.43 -3.62
CA PHE A 56 3.71 13.61 -2.35
C PHE A 56 4.27 12.63 -1.33
N TYR A 57 4.49 13.09 -0.11
CA TYR A 57 4.73 12.20 1.02
C TYR A 57 3.37 11.75 1.55
N GLN A 58 3.15 10.44 1.63
CA GLN A 58 1.87 9.85 2.00
C GLN A 58 2.03 8.73 3.01
N VAL A 59 0.99 8.53 3.81
CA VAL A 59 0.85 7.42 4.74
C VAL A 59 -0.37 6.60 4.31
N TRP A 60 -0.16 5.33 4.02
CA TRP A 60 -1.20 4.38 3.68
C TRP A 60 -1.41 3.42 4.84
N TYR A 61 -2.63 2.92 5.01
CA TYR A 61 -2.93 1.88 6.00
C TYR A 61 -3.63 0.70 5.35
N CYS A 62 -3.44 -0.47 5.93
CA CYS A 62 -4.07 -1.71 5.53
C CYS A 62 -4.59 -2.43 6.78
N GLU A 63 -5.87 -2.77 6.77
CA GLU A 63 -6.48 -3.65 7.77
C GLU A 63 -6.24 -5.11 7.34
N ILE A 64 -5.69 -5.88 8.26
CA ILE A 64 -5.34 -7.30 8.11
C ILE A 64 -6.50 -8.17 8.64
N GLY A 65 -7.40 -7.60 9.45
CA GLY A 65 -8.62 -8.22 9.93
C GLY A 65 -9.73 -8.13 8.89
N GLY A 66 -10.40 -9.24 8.61
CA GLY A 66 -11.69 -9.21 7.93
C GLY A 66 -12.78 -8.64 8.86
N PRO A 67 -13.95 -8.25 8.34
CA PRO A 67 -15.09 -7.90 9.20
C PRO A 67 -15.33 -9.02 10.22
N PRO A 68 -15.77 -8.70 11.45
CA PRO A 68 -16.12 -9.71 12.45
C PRO A 68 -17.00 -10.78 11.80
N ARG A 69 -16.62 -12.05 11.94
CA ARG A 69 -17.51 -13.16 11.58
C ARG A 69 -18.61 -13.19 12.63
N GLU A 70 -19.84 -12.84 12.24
CA GLU A 70 -21.05 -13.15 13.01
C GLU A 70 -21.25 -14.66 13.15
#